data_AF-A0A6I9PWH3-F1
#
_entry.id   AF-A0A6I9PWH3-F1
#
_cell.length_a   1.000
_cell.length_b   1.000
_cell.length_c   1.000
_cell.angle_alpha   90.00
_cell.angle_beta   90.00
_cell.angle_gamma   90.00
#
_symmetry.space_group_name_H-M   'P 1'
#
loop_
_entity.id
_entity.type
_entity.pdbx_description
1 polymer ?
#
loop_
_entity_poly.entity_id
_entity_poly.type
_entity_poly.pdbx_seq_one_letter_code
_entity_poly.pdbx_strand_id
1 'polypeptide(L)'
;MQDDEPKDIAERPQWDNQVQYLLTCIGFTVGLGSVWRFPYLCQTYGGGAFLIPYAIALVFEGLPLLHIELAIGQRLRMGSIGVWNSISPYMGGLGVASLAVSFLISLFYNMIIAWILWYLFHSFQSPLPWRDCPINLNHTGYESECEKASAVNYFWYRETLNITPNIETSGSFQWWLVLCLATAWCLVYICFIRGIETIGKAIYVTVTFPYLVLTIFLIRSLTLPGATDGLIYLFTPDWETLKNPDVWLDASTQIFFSLSLAFGGLIAFSSYSVQKNDCERDALIVGFMNSFTSIYASIPIFAILGFKANENFNKCRNWNILRLTNSFNIGDENITLENYDDWFNHFNNTDPSEVESLNLKTCNLQTF
;
A
#
# COMPACT_ATOMS: atom_id res chain seq x y z
N MET A 1 -15.30 -35.12 -54.22
CA MET A 1 -15.82 -33.94 -53.49
C MET A 1 -15.99 -34.41 -52.06
N GLN A 2 -14.94 -34.22 -51.27
CA GLN A 2 -14.97 -34.47 -49.83
C GLN A 2 -15.17 -33.07 -49.24
N ASP A 3 -16.30 -32.87 -48.56
CA ASP A 3 -16.60 -31.62 -47.88
C ASP A 3 -15.52 -31.37 -46.82
N ASP A 4 -14.71 -30.32 -47.02
CA ASP A 4 -13.85 -29.77 -45.99
C ASP A 4 -14.75 -29.14 -44.93
N GLU A 5 -15.03 -29.86 -43.85
CA GLU A 5 -15.54 -29.29 -42.61
C GLU A 5 -14.63 -28.12 -42.19
N PRO A 6 -15.19 -26.95 -41.83
CA PRO A 6 -14.37 -25.86 -41.32
C PRO A 6 -13.72 -26.34 -40.03
N LYS A 7 -12.38 -26.37 -40.02
CA LYS A 7 -11.56 -26.58 -38.81
C LYS A 7 -12.19 -25.84 -37.64
N ASP A 8 -12.56 -26.56 -36.59
CA ASP A 8 -12.97 -26.01 -35.30
C ASP A 8 -12.00 -24.89 -34.91
N ILE A 9 -12.41 -23.64 -35.10
CA ILE A 9 -11.72 -22.50 -34.52
C ILE A 9 -12.01 -22.64 -33.04
N ALA A 10 -11.06 -23.20 -32.29
CA ALA A 10 -11.16 -23.35 -30.84
C ALA A 10 -11.77 -22.09 -30.24
N GLU A 11 -12.99 -22.21 -29.73
CA GLU A 11 -13.78 -21.08 -29.29
C GLU A 11 -13.00 -20.39 -28.17
N ARG A 12 -12.79 -19.07 -28.31
CA ARG A 12 -11.98 -18.32 -27.35
C ARG A 12 -12.56 -18.53 -25.95
N PRO A 13 -11.75 -18.86 -24.94
CA PRO A 13 -12.28 -19.20 -23.61
C PRO A 13 -13.06 -18.01 -23.06
N GLN A 14 -14.19 -18.27 -22.39
CA GLN A 14 -15.07 -17.24 -21.85
C GLN A 14 -15.07 -17.30 -20.33
N TRP A 15 -15.49 -16.22 -19.68
CA TRP A 15 -15.73 -16.23 -18.24
C TRP A 15 -16.91 -17.15 -17.91
N ASP A 16 -16.75 -17.99 -16.88
CA ASP A 16 -17.82 -18.90 -16.45
C ASP A 16 -19.09 -18.12 -16.05
N ASN A 17 -18.91 -17.00 -15.33
CA ASN A 17 -19.98 -16.17 -14.80
C ASN A 17 -19.60 -14.67 -14.84
N GLN A 18 -20.60 -13.77 -14.90
CA GLN A 18 -20.39 -12.32 -14.85
C GLN A 18 -19.71 -11.87 -13.54
N VAL A 19 -20.00 -12.53 -12.42
CA VAL A 19 -19.36 -12.24 -11.12
C VAL A 19 -17.86 -12.52 -11.18
N GLN A 20 -17.43 -13.58 -11.86
CA GLN A 20 -16.01 -13.93 -12.01
C GLN A 20 -15.26 -12.86 -12.82
N TYR A 21 -15.89 -12.38 -13.90
CA TYR A 21 -15.38 -11.27 -14.68
C TYR A 21 -15.24 -9.99 -13.84
N LEU A 22 -16.32 -9.60 -13.15
CA LEU A 22 -16.35 -8.37 -12.36
C LEU A 22 -15.34 -8.42 -11.20
N LEU A 23 -15.26 -9.54 -10.48
CA LEU A 23 -14.25 -9.74 -9.43
C LEU A 23 -12.83 -9.71 -9.99
N THR A 24 -12.62 -10.17 -11.22
CA THR A 24 -11.31 -10.06 -11.89
C THR A 24 -10.94 -8.62 -12.17
N CYS A 25 -11.86 -7.82 -12.70
CA CYS A 25 -11.64 -6.39 -12.91
C CYS A 25 -11.42 -5.63 -11.58
N ILE A 26 -12.20 -5.95 -10.54
CA ILE A 26 -12.01 -5.35 -9.21
C ILE A 26 -10.66 -5.78 -8.61
N GLY A 27 -10.29 -7.05 -8.69
CA GLY A 27 -9.01 -7.53 -8.17
C GLY A 27 -7.79 -6.99 -8.92
N PHE A 28 -7.95 -6.65 -10.21
CA PHE A 28 -6.88 -6.05 -11.01
C PHE A 28 -6.70 -4.54 -10.75
N THR A 29 -7.77 -3.85 -10.35
CA THR A 29 -7.73 -2.42 -10.00
C THR A 29 -7.35 -2.23 -8.53
N VAL A 30 -7.96 -3.01 -7.64
CA VAL A 30 -7.64 -3.02 -6.21
C VAL A 30 -6.34 -3.79 -5.96
N GLY A 31 -5.22 -3.08 -6.02
CA GLY A 31 -3.90 -3.61 -5.72
C GLY A 31 -3.27 -3.08 -4.43
N LEU A 32 -1.99 -3.42 -4.24
CA LEU A 32 -1.14 -2.87 -3.17
C LEU A 32 -1.23 -1.33 -3.12
N GLY A 33 -1.28 -0.65 -4.27
CA GLY A 33 -1.37 0.81 -4.33
C GLY A 33 -2.53 1.43 -3.54
N SER A 34 -3.66 0.73 -3.40
CA SER A 34 -4.79 1.17 -2.55
C SER A 34 -4.50 1.07 -1.06
N VAL A 35 -3.62 0.15 -0.65
CA VAL A 35 -3.32 -0.15 0.75
C VAL A 35 -2.14 0.66 1.29
N TRP A 36 -1.09 0.95 0.51
CA TRP A 36 0.07 1.69 1.06
C TRP A 36 0.29 3.06 0.40
N ARG A 37 0.19 3.15 -0.93
CA ARG A 37 0.46 4.40 -1.65
C ARG A 37 -0.64 5.44 -1.44
N PHE A 38 -1.90 5.06 -1.55
CA PHE A 38 -3.02 6.00 -1.36
C PHE A 38 -3.04 6.65 0.04
N PRO A 39 -2.94 5.88 1.16
CA PRO A 39 -2.83 6.49 2.49
C PRO A 39 -1.60 7.37 2.66
N TYR A 40 -0.45 6.97 2.09
CA TYR A 40 0.78 7.76 2.12
C TYR A 40 0.62 9.12 1.41
N LEU A 41 -0.02 9.14 0.23
CA LEU A 41 -0.31 10.38 -0.50
C LEU A 41 -1.32 11.26 0.26
N CYS A 42 -2.36 10.64 0.84
CA CYS A 42 -3.28 11.37 1.72
C CYS A 42 -2.52 12.01 2.89
N GLN A 43 -1.59 11.28 3.52
CA GLN A 43 -0.80 11.83 4.63
C GLN A 43 0.10 12.99 4.18
N THR A 44 0.76 12.84 3.03
CA THR A 44 1.72 13.83 2.53
C THR A 44 1.04 15.13 2.08
N TYR A 45 -0.17 15.03 1.52
CA TYR A 45 -0.86 16.15 0.90
C TYR A 45 -2.01 16.74 1.73
N GLY A 46 -1.88 16.73 3.06
CA GLY A 46 -2.82 17.44 3.95
C GLY A 46 -4.09 16.66 4.25
N GLY A 47 -3.97 15.33 4.37
CA GLY A 47 -5.04 14.44 4.79
C GLY A 47 -6.23 14.47 3.84
N GLY A 48 -7.34 15.00 4.36
CA GLY A 48 -8.63 15.06 3.65
C GLY A 48 -8.59 15.93 2.39
N ALA A 49 -7.64 16.86 2.27
CA ALA A 49 -7.53 17.74 1.11
C ALA A 49 -7.26 16.95 -0.17
N PHE A 50 -6.43 15.90 -0.11
CA PHE A 50 -6.08 15.06 -1.26
C PHE A 50 -7.29 14.33 -1.88
N LEU A 51 -8.35 14.09 -1.10
CA LEU A 51 -9.54 13.40 -1.59
C LEU A 51 -10.30 14.20 -2.66
N ILE A 52 -10.19 15.53 -2.65
CA ILE A 52 -10.85 16.42 -3.61
C ILE A 52 -10.27 16.26 -5.02
N PRO A 53 -8.96 16.49 -5.26
CA PRO A 53 -8.35 16.30 -6.59
C PRO A 53 -8.44 14.84 -7.03
N TYR A 54 -8.35 13.87 -6.11
CA TYR A 54 -8.56 12.46 -6.42
C TYR A 54 -9.97 12.18 -6.98
N ALA A 55 -11.02 12.70 -6.33
CA ALA A 55 -12.40 12.51 -6.79
C ALA A 55 -12.65 13.19 -8.14
N ILE A 56 -12.07 14.38 -8.36
CA ILE A 56 -12.16 15.09 -9.64
C ILE A 56 -11.47 14.27 -10.74
N ALA A 57 -10.23 13.83 -10.53
CA ALA A 57 -9.50 13.01 -11.50
C ALA A 57 -10.21 11.67 -11.77
N LEU A 58 -10.84 11.05 -10.77
CA LEU A 58 -11.64 9.84 -10.95
C LEU A 58 -12.80 10.06 -11.93
N VAL A 59 -13.56 11.14 -11.75
CA VAL A 59 -14.76 11.40 -12.56
C VAL A 59 -14.41 11.84 -13.97
N PHE A 60 -13.41 12.71 -14.13
CA PHE A 60 -13.08 13.32 -15.42
C PHE A 60 -12.07 12.51 -16.25
N GLU A 61 -11.19 11.73 -15.62
CA GLU A 61 -10.17 10.94 -16.32
C GLU A 61 -10.37 9.44 -16.11
N GLY A 62 -10.49 9.01 -14.85
CA GLY A 62 -10.53 7.59 -14.49
C GLY A 62 -11.69 6.81 -15.11
N LEU A 63 -12.93 7.23 -14.82
CA LEU A 63 -14.14 6.55 -15.30
C LEU A 63 -14.28 6.57 -16.83
N PRO A 64 -14.06 7.70 -17.53
CA PRO A 64 -14.10 7.72 -19.00
C PRO A 64 -13.08 6.78 -19.64
N LEU A 65 -11.83 6.79 -19.17
CA LEU A 65 -10.78 5.92 -19.70
C LEU A 65 -11.05 4.44 -19.41
N LEU A 66 -11.50 4.13 -18.19
CA LEU A 66 -11.91 2.77 -17.81
C LEU A 66 -13.02 2.26 -18.72
N HIS A 67 -14.05 3.07 -18.95
CA HIS A 67 -15.15 2.71 -19.83
C HIS A 67 -14.67 2.43 -21.26
N ILE A 68 -13.81 3.29 -21.81
CA ILE A 68 -13.24 3.11 -23.16
C ILE A 68 -12.46 1.79 -23.26
N GLU A 69 -11.60 1.48 -22.29
CA GLU A 69 -10.80 0.24 -22.30
C GLU A 69 -11.67 -1.03 -22.23
N LEU A 70 -12.72 -1.01 -21.41
CA LEU A 70 -13.65 -2.13 -21.30
C LEU A 70 -14.49 -2.29 -22.58
N ALA A 71 -15.03 -1.19 -23.10
CA ALA A 71 -15.86 -1.19 -24.30
C ALA A 71 -15.07 -1.66 -25.54
N ILE A 72 -13.83 -1.19 -25.71
CA ILE A 72 -13.03 -1.53 -26.88
C ILE A 72 -12.56 -2.99 -26.88
N GLY A 73 -12.17 -3.51 -25.72
CA GLY A 73 -11.78 -4.91 -25.59
C GLY A 73 -12.96 -5.84 -25.84
N GLN A 74 -14.13 -5.52 -25.30
CA GLN A 74 -15.36 -6.29 -25.53
C GLN A 74 -15.81 -6.24 -27.00
N ARG A 75 -15.69 -5.09 -27.67
CA ARG A 75 -16.14 -4.91 -29.06
C ARG A 75 -15.25 -5.63 -30.06
N LEU A 76 -13.93 -5.49 -29.94
CA LEU A 76 -12.96 -6.03 -30.89
C LEU A 76 -12.55 -7.47 -30.57
N ARG A 77 -12.75 -7.95 -29.34
CA ARG A 77 -12.40 -9.32 -28.91
C ARG A 77 -10.95 -9.69 -29.23
N MET A 78 -10.03 -8.76 -28.98
CA MET A 78 -8.58 -8.93 -29.15
C MET A 78 -7.85 -8.46 -27.89
N GLY A 79 -6.58 -8.86 -27.72
CA GLY A 79 -5.70 -8.29 -26.70
C GLY A 79 -5.25 -6.86 -27.06
N SER A 80 -4.58 -6.17 -26.14
CA SER A 80 -4.18 -4.75 -26.30
C SER A 80 -3.47 -4.45 -27.63
N ILE A 81 -2.45 -5.23 -28.00
CA ILE A 81 -1.71 -5.06 -29.26
C ILE A 81 -2.63 -5.21 -30.48
N GLY A 82 -3.52 -6.21 -30.46
CA GLY A 82 -4.46 -6.46 -31.54
C GLY A 82 -5.46 -5.32 -31.71
N VAL A 83 -6.03 -4.83 -30.59
CA VAL A 83 -6.98 -3.71 -30.57
C VAL A 83 -6.40 -2.47 -31.25
N TRP A 84 -5.22 -2.02 -30.83
CA TRP A 84 -4.64 -0.78 -31.37
C TRP A 84 -4.23 -0.91 -32.84
N ASN A 85 -3.70 -2.07 -33.25
CA ASN A 85 -3.39 -2.35 -34.66
C ASN A 85 -4.62 -2.40 -35.55
N SER A 86 -5.75 -2.92 -35.04
CA SER A 86 -7.00 -3.00 -35.80
C SER A 86 -7.68 -1.65 -36.00
N ILE A 87 -7.49 -0.69 -35.08
CA ILE A 87 -7.98 0.68 -35.25
C ILE A 87 -7.14 1.42 -36.29
N SER A 88 -5.81 1.37 -36.14
CA SER A 88 -4.88 1.96 -37.08
C SER A 88 -3.51 1.28 -36.98
N PRO A 89 -2.90 0.85 -38.09
CA PRO A 89 -1.54 0.29 -38.09
C PRO A 89 -0.48 1.21 -37.47
N TYR A 90 -0.69 2.54 -37.50
CA TYR A 90 0.21 3.52 -36.89
C TYR A 90 0.11 3.56 -35.35
N MET A 91 -1.01 3.12 -34.78
CA MET A 91 -1.25 3.11 -33.32
C MET A 91 -0.75 1.83 -32.64
N GLY A 92 -0.20 0.87 -33.39
CA GLY A 92 0.34 -0.38 -32.85
C GLY A 92 1.38 -0.20 -31.74
N GLY A 93 2.12 0.91 -31.77
CA GLY A 93 3.08 1.27 -30.73
C GLY A 93 2.46 1.39 -29.33
N LEU A 94 1.17 1.76 -29.22
CA LEU A 94 0.48 1.84 -27.92
C LEU A 94 0.40 0.48 -27.24
N GLY A 95 0.01 -0.57 -27.97
CA GLY A 95 -0.07 -1.91 -27.40
C GLY A 95 1.30 -2.48 -27.01
N VAL A 96 2.34 -2.17 -27.78
CA VAL A 96 3.72 -2.57 -27.45
C VAL A 96 4.23 -1.82 -26.21
N ALA A 97 3.92 -0.53 -26.08
CA ALA A 97 4.24 0.26 -24.89
C ALA A 97 3.52 -0.28 -23.65
N SER A 98 2.23 -0.62 -23.75
CA SER A 98 1.48 -1.25 -22.67
C SER A 98 2.12 -2.57 -22.20
N LEU A 99 2.61 -3.39 -23.14
CA LEU A 99 3.32 -4.63 -22.82
C LEU A 99 4.64 -4.35 -22.09
N ALA A 100 5.43 -3.38 -22.57
CA ALA A 100 6.70 -3.00 -21.95
C ALA A 100 6.49 -2.48 -20.51
N VAL A 101 5.50 -1.62 -20.30
CA VAL A 101 5.15 -1.11 -18.96
C VAL A 101 4.68 -2.24 -18.06
N SER A 102 3.80 -3.12 -18.54
CA SER A 102 3.32 -4.28 -17.76
C SER A 102 4.46 -5.21 -17.35
N PHE A 103 5.43 -5.45 -18.25
CA PHE A 103 6.63 -6.22 -17.95
C PHE A 103 7.47 -5.56 -16.85
N LEU A 104 7.80 -4.28 -16.98
CA LEU A 104 8.57 -3.55 -15.96
C LEU A 104 7.88 -3.55 -14.59
N ILE A 105 6.56 -3.33 -14.57
CA ILE A 105 5.76 -3.36 -13.34
C ILE A 105 5.80 -4.74 -12.69
N SER A 106 5.61 -5.79 -13.49
CA SER A 106 5.64 -7.17 -12.99
C SER A 106 6.97 -7.54 -12.32
N LEU A 107 8.10 -7.00 -12.79
CA LEU A 107 9.42 -7.30 -12.22
C LEU A 107 9.52 -6.81 -10.78
N PHE A 108 9.20 -5.53 -10.53
CA PHE A 108 9.35 -4.98 -9.17
C PHE A 108 8.19 -5.36 -8.25
N TYR A 109 6.95 -5.55 -8.76
CA TYR A 109 5.84 -6.03 -7.94
C TYR A 109 6.09 -7.45 -7.42
N ASN A 110 6.70 -8.34 -8.22
CA ASN A 110 7.11 -9.66 -7.72
C ASN A 110 8.17 -9.57 -6.63
N MET A 111 9.06 -8.56 -6.66
CA MET A 111 9.99 -8.31 -5.57
C MET A 111 9.27 -7.90 -4.28
N ILE A 112 8.22 -7.08 -4.37
CA ILE A 112 7.39 -6.74 -3.19
C ILE A 112 6.73 -8.00 -2.61
N ILE A 113 6.20 -8.89 -3.46
CA ILE A 113 5.64 -10.17 -3.00
C ILE A 113 6.71 -11.00 -2.29
N ALA A 114 7.94 -11.03 -2.80
CA ALA A 114 9.05 -11.73 -2.15
C ALA A 114 9.37 -11.17 -0.75
N TRP A 115 9.34 -9.84 -0.58
CA TRP A 115 9.48 -9.22 0.75
C TRP A 115 8.32 -9.60 1.68
N ILE A 116 7.07 -9.61 1.17
CA ILE A 116 5.91 -10.03 1.98
C ILE A 116 6.04 -11.50 2.41
N LEU A 117 6.48 -12.39 1.51
CA LEU A 117 6.73 -13.80 1.83
C LEU A 117 7.83 -13.96 2.89
N TRP A 118 8.89 -13.17 2.81
CA TRP A 118 9.94 -13.14 3.84
C TRP A 118 9.37 -12.82 5.23
N TYR A 119 8.59 -11.75 5.36
CA TYR A 119 7.93 -11.42 6.63
C TYR A 119 6.93 -12.50 7.07
N LEU A 120 6.20 -13.11 6.13
CA LEU A 120 5.25 -14.20 6.43
C LEU A 120 5.97 -15.42 7.01
N PHE A 121 7.09 -15.86 6.42
CA PHE A 121 7.86 -17.00 6.92
C PHE A 121 8.42 -16.75 8.33
N HIS A 122 8.82 -15.51 8.63
CA HIS A 122 9.31 -15.10 9.95
C HIS A 122 8.20 -14.84 10.99
N SER A 123 6.92 -14.91 10.62
CA SER A 123 5.79 -14.64 11.53
C SER A 123 5.37 -15.84 12.38
N PHE A 124 5.88 -17.05 12.11
CA PHE A 124 5.48 -18.29 12.81
C PHE A 124 6.28 -18.56 14.11
N GLN A 125 6.87 -17.53 14.72
CA GLN A 125 7.65 -17.64 15.95
C GLN A 125 7.25 -16.58 16.98
N SER A 126 7.42 -16.92 18.27
CA SER A 126 7.24 -16.01 19.41
C SER A 126 8.47 -16.11 20.32
N PRO A 127 9.27 -15.05 20.50
CA PRO A 127 9.06 -13.66 20.06
C PRO A 127 9.28 -13.42 18.55
N LEU A 128 8.69 -12.34 18.03
CA LEU A 128 8.90 -11.88 16.64
C LEU A 128 10.34 -11.34 16.47
N PRO A 129 10.99 -11.57 15.31
CA PRO A 129 12.40 -11.21 15.12
C PRO A 129 12.66 -9.70 15.03
N TRP A 130 11.67 -8.88 14.69
CA TRP A 130 11.78 -7.41 14.67
C TRP A 130 11.29 -6.75 15.97
N ARG A 131 11.09 -7.53 17.05
CA ARG A 131 10.63 -7.01 18.34
C ARG A 131 11.76 -6.34 19.12
N ASP A 132 12.89 -7.04 19.27
CA ASP A 132 13.98 -6.66 20.16
C ASP A 132 15.29 -6.51 19.37
N CYS A 133 16.20 -5.65 19.85
CA CYS A 133 17.52 -5.50 19.22
C CYS A 133 18.42 -6.71 19.50
N PRO A 134 19.22 -7.17 18.52
CA PRO A 134 20.20 -8.21 18.75
C PRO A 134 21.32 -7.72 19.67
N ILE A 135 21.93 -8.67 20.37
CA ILE A 135 23.08 -8.41 21.25
C ILE A 135 24.35 -8.41 20.38
N ASN A 136 25.28 -7.50 20.67
CA ASN A 136 26.60 -7.47 20.04
C ASN A 136 27.34 -8.81 20.19
N LEU A 137 28.31 -9.06 19.30
CA LEU A 137 29.21 -10.23 19.32
C LEU A 137 29.92 -10.46 20.68
N ASN A 138 30.20 -9.39 21.42
CA ASN A 138 30.88 -9.46 22.72
C ASN A 138 29.92 -9.75 23.89
N HIS A 139 28.61 -9.89 23.64
CA HIS A 139 27.58 -10.08 24.65
C HIS A 139 27.53 -9.02 25.77
N THR A 140 28.07 -7.83 25.52
CA THR A 140 28.15 -6.72 26.50
C THR A 140 27.01 -5.72 26.42
N GLY A 141 26.24 -5.72 25.34
CA GLY A 141 25.15 -4.77 25.10
C GLY A 141 24.48 -4.99 23.74
N TYR A 142 23.51 -4.15 23.40
CA TYR A 142 22.80 -4.21 22.11
C TYR A 142 23.62 -3.64 20.96
N GLU A 143 23.29 -4.08 19.75
CA GLU A 143 23.90 -3.56 18.53
C GLU A 143 23.69 -2.04 18.42
N SER A 144 24.79 -1.28 18.31
CA SER A 144 24.77 0.18 18.40
C SER A 144 23.94 0.85 17.29
N GLU A 145 23.87 0.21 16.12
CA GLU A 145 23.02 0.66 15.02
C GLU A 145 21.54 0.45 15.32
N CYS A 146 21.19 -0.67 15.97
CA CYS A 146 19.82 -0.97 16.35
C CYS A 146 19.29 -0.02 17.43
N GLU A 147 20.13 0.30 18.43
CA GLU A 147 19.77 1.24 19.50
C GLU A 147 19.50 2.67 18.98
N LYS A 148 20.28 3.11 17.98
CA LYS A 148 20.10 4.45 17.38
C LYS A 148 18.88 4.55 16.49
N ALA A 149 18.51 3.47 15.80
CA ALA A 149 17.39 3.44 14.88
C ALA A 149 16.13 2.86 15.55
N SER A 150 15.89 1.57 15.36
CA SER A 150 14.89 0.76 16.05
C SER A 150 15.10 -0.70 15.64
N ALA A 151 14.59 -1.65 16.44
CA ALA A 151 14.60 -3.07 16.09
C ALA A 151 13.95 -3.36 14.74
N VAL A 152 12.86 -2.66 14.41
CA VAL A 152 12.14 -2.80 13.13
C VAL A 152 12.99 -2.31 11.95
N ASN A 153 13.62 -1.13 12.09
CA ASN A 153 14.49 -0.59 11.04
C ASN A 153 15.73 -1.47 10.84
N TYR A 154 16.33 -1.95 11.93
CA TYR A 154 17.48 -2.86 11.87
C TYR A 154 17.11 -4.16 11.14
N PHE A 155 15.97 -4.77 11.47
CA PHE A 155 15.50 -5.98 10.80
C PHE A 155 15.26 -5.76 9.29
N TRP A 156 14.72 -4.61 8.90
CA TRP A 156 14.50 -4.31 7.49
C TRP A 156 15.81 -4.04 6.72
N TYR A 157 16.64 -3.13 7.20
CA TYR A 157 17.82 -2.67 6.46
C TYR A 157 19.02 -3.61 6.58
N ARG A 158 19.23 -4.27 7.72
CA ARG A 158 20.39 -5.15 7.96
C ARG A 158 20.06 -6.63 7.77
N GLU A 159 19.03 -7.15 8.43
CA GLU A 159 18.71 -8.58 8.35
C GLU A 159 18.02 -8.96 7.03
N THR A 160 17.06 -8.16 6.58
CA THR A 160 16.26 -8.48 5.38
C THR A 160 16.99 -8.08 4.09
N LEU A 161 17.31 -6.79 3.94
CA LEU A 161 17.90 -6.26 2.71
C LEU A 161 19.42 -6.36 2.65
N ASN A 162 20.08 -6.29 3.81
CA ASN A 162 21.54 -6.13 3.93
C ASN A 162 22.06 -5.00 3.01
N ILE A 163 21.52 -3.80 3.22
CA ILE A 163 21.71 -2.65 2.32
C ILE A 163 23.14 -2.11 2.34
N THR A 164 23.66 -1.79 1.15
CA THR A 164 24.93 -1.07 0.98
C THR A 164 24.73 0.44 1.14
N PRO A 165 25.78 1.21 1.48
CA PRO A 165 25.63 2.64 1.73
C PRO A 165 25.17 3.41 0.49
N ASN A 166 25.57 2.98 -0.72
CA ASN A 166 25.26 3.67 -1.97
C ASN A 166 24.86 2.69 -3.08
N ILE A 167 24.11 3.19 -4.07
CA ILE A 167 23.69 2.42 -5.26
C ILE A 167 24.87 1.94 -6.13
N GLU A 168 26.00 2.66 -6.10
CA GLU A 168 27.21 2.32 -6.86
C GLU A 168 27.95 1.11 -6.26
N THR A 169 27.75 0.87 -4.96
CA THR A 169 28.36 -0.26 -4.26
C THR A 169 27.39 -1.44 -4.27
N SER A 170 27.59 -2.36 -5.21
CA SER A 170 26.84 -3.61 -5.26
C SER A 170 27.41 -4.63 -4.27
N GLY A 171 26.57 -5.18 -3.40
CA GLY A 171 26.91 -6.30 -2.52
C GLY A 171 26.85 -7.65 -3.23
N SER A 172 26.89 -8.73 -2.45
CA SER A 172 26.64 -10.10 -2.94
C SER A 172 25.14 -10.37 -3.11
N PHE A 173 24.82 -11.45 -3.83
CA PHE A 173 23.45 -11.94 -3.92
C PHE A 173 22.98 -12.47 -2.55
N GLN A 174 21.96 -11.83 -1.98
CA GLN A 174 21.34 -12.26 -0.73
C GLN A 174 20.45 -13.49 -1.01
N TRP A 175 20.97 -14.69 -0.74
CA TRP A 175 20.35 -15.96 -1.17
C TRP A 175 18.95 -16.19 -0.61
N TRP A 176 18.65 -15.69 0.59
CA TRP A 176 17.31 -15.80 1.20
C TRP A 176 16.25 -15.02 0.42
N LEU A 177 16.58 -13.82 -0.08
CA LEU A 177 15.67 -13.05 -0.95
C LEU A 177 15.52 -13.72 -2.32
N VAL A 178 16.58 -14.33 -2.86
CA VAL A 178 16.50 -15.10 -4.11
C VAL A 178 15.51 -16.27 -3.98
N LEU A 179 15.55 -16.99 -2.86
CA LEU A 179 14.57 -18.05 -2.58
C LEU A 179 13.14 -17.49 -2.49
N CYS A 180 12.93 -16.41 -1.76
CA CYS A 180 11.61 -15.77 -1.65
C CYS A 180 11.09 -15.29 -3.02
N LEU A 181 11.97 -14.75 -3.87
CA LEU A 181 11.64 -14.33 -5.22
C LEU A 181 11.29 -15.51 -6.13
N ALA A 182 12.04 -16.61 -6.05
CA ALA A 182 11.73 -17.85 -6.77
C ALA A 182 10.36 -18.41 -6.33
N THR A 183 10.05 -18.38 -5.03
CA THR A 183 8.73 -18.78 -4.51
C THR A 183 7.62 -17.85 -5.02
N ALA A 184 7.83 -16.54 -5.04
CA ALA A 184 6.86 -15.58 -5.57
C ALA A 184 6.51 -15.86 -7.04
N TRP A 185 7.53 -16.04 -7.90
CA TRP A 185 7.32 -16.39 -9.31
C TRP A 185 6.65 -17.75 -9.49
N CYS A 186 6.98 -18.74 -8.66
CA CYS A 186 6.33 -20.05 -8.67
C CYS A 186 4.83 -19.93 -8.34
N LEU A 187 4.47 -19.16 -7.31
CA LEU A 187 3.07 -18.92 -6.95
C LEU A 187 2.30 -18.24 -8.08
N VAL A 188 2.88 -17.19 -8.69
CA VAL A 188 2.27 -16.51 -9.85
C VAL A 188 2.09 -17.49 -11.00
N TYR A 189 3.11 -18.28 -11.34
CA TYR A 189 3.03 -19.26 -12.42
C TYR A 189 1.90 -20.29 -12.18
N ILE A 190 1.76 -20.82 -10.96
CA ILE A 190 0.70 -21.77 -10.59
C ILE A 190 -0.69 -21.15 -10.77
N CYS A 191 -0.88 -19.88 -10.38
CA CYS A 191 -2.17 -19.20 -10.56
C CYS A 191 -2.53 -19.00 -12.05
N PHE A 192 -1.55 -18.84 -12.93
CA PHE A 192 -1.74 -18.54 -14.35
C PHE A 192 -1.57 -19.74 -15.30
N ILE A 193 -1.30 -20.94 -14.80
CA ILE A 193 -0.88 -22.10 -15.63
C ILE A 193 -1.87 -22.50 -16.74
N ARG A 194 -3.19 -22.25 -16.58
CA ARG A 194 -4.21 -22.46 -17.63
C ARG A 194 -4.93 -21.17 -18.01
N GLY A 195 -4.29 -20.01 -17.82
CA GLY A 195 -4.87 -18.71 -18.17
C GLY A 195 -6.15 -18.42 -17.40
N ILE A 196 -7.23 -18.10 -18.13
CA ILE A 196 -8.47 -17.58 -17.52
C ILE A 196 -9.24 -18.61 -16.68
N GLU A 197 -9.06 -19.91 -16.96
CA GLU A 197 -9.73 -20.98 -16.22
C GLU A 197 -9.19 -21.15 -14.79
N THR A 198 -7.87 -21.02 -14.61
CA THR A 198 -7.24 -21.11 -13.27
C THR A 198 -7.34 -19.80 -12.52
N ILE A 199 -7.13 -18.66 -13.19
CA ILE A 199 -7.23 -17.35 -12.53
C ILE A 199 -8.65 -17.09 -12.00
N GLY A 200 -9.68 -17.50 -12.75
CA GLY A 200 -11.07 -17.31 -12.36
C GLY A 200 -11.44 -18.02 -11.07
N LYS A 201 -10.79 -19.14 -10.75
CA LYS A 201 -10.97 -19.84 -9.47
C LYS A 201 -10.12 -19.24 -8.35
N ALA A 202 -8.87 -18.88 -8.67
CA ALA A 202 -7.98 -18.23 -7.72
C ALA A 202 -8.55 -16.89 -7.22
N ILE A 203 -9.22 -16.14 -8.11
CA ILE A 203 -9.69 -14.78 -7.81
C ILE A 203 -10.76 -14.72 -6.72
N TYR A 204 -11.58 -15.76 -6.58
CA TYR A 204 -12.55 -15.85 -5.50
C TYR A 204 -11.87 -15.80 -4.13
N VAL A 205 -10.71 -16.44 -3.98
CA VAL A 205 -9.94 -16.40 -2.73
C VAL A 205 -9.11 -15.12 -2.65
N THR A 206 -8.37 -14.77 -3.71
CA THR A 206 -7.42 -13.65 -3.65
C THR A 206 -8.09 -12.28 -3.56
N VAL A 207 -9.35 -12.13 -3.96
CA VAL A 207 -10.11 -10.89 -3.78
C VAL A 207 -10.86 -10.88 -2.46
N THR A 208 -11.57 -11.97 -2.09
CA THR A 208 -12.39 -11.97 -0.88
C THR A 208 -11.57 -11.98 0.41
N PHE A 209 -10.43 -12.68 0.43
CA PHE A 209 -9.60 -12.81 1.62
C PHE A 209 -9.03 -11.46 2.09
N PRO A 210 -8.46 -10.59 1.23
CA PRO A 210 -8.07 -9.25 1.63
C PRO A 210 -9.19 -8.41 2.26
N TYR A 211 -10.43 -8.43 1.73
CA TYR A 211 -11.54 -7.70 2.34
C TYR A 211 -11.89 -8.23 3.73
N LEU A 212 -11.86 -9.55 3.92
CA LEU A 212 -12.08 -10.16 5.24
C LEU A 212 -10.99 -9.72 6.23
N VAL A 213 -9.72 -9.79 5.82
CA VAL A 213 -8.58 -9.39 6.66
C VAL A 213 -8.62 -7.89 6.98
N LEU A 214 -8.92 -7.03 6.00
CA LEU A 214 -9.09 -5.59 6.22
C LEU A 214 -10.21 -5.28 7.21
N THR A 215 -11.30 -6.04 7.17
CA THR A 215 -12.42 -5.87 8.12
C THR A 215 -12.02 -6.24 9.54
N ILE A 216 -11.25 -7.32 9.73
CA ILE A 216 -10.71 -7.69 11.04
C ILE A 216 -9.75 -6.61 11.54
N PHE A 217 -8.85 -6.12 10.68
CA PHE A 217 -7.95 -5.02 11.03
C PHE A 217 -8.68 -3.73 11.36
N LEU A 218 -9.79 -3.42 10.67
CA LEU A 218 -10.63 -2.27 10.97
C LEU A 218 -11.19 -2.35 12.38
N ILE A 219 -11.82 -3.47 12.74
CA ILE A 219 -12.38 -3.66 14.09
C ILE A 219 -11.28 -3.53 15.14
N ARG A 220 -10.12 -4.18 14.94
CA ARG A 220 -9.02 -4.12 15.90
C ARG A 220 -8.41 -2.72 16.02
N SER A 221 -8.14 -2.07 14.90
CA SER A 221 -7.48 -0.75 14.88
C SER A 221 -8.33 0.33 15.54
N LEU A 222 -9.65 0.32 15.35
CA LEU A 222 -10.57 1.26 16.00
C LEU A 222 -10.67 1.08 17.53
N THR A 223 -10.30 -0.09 18.06
CA THR A 223 -10.26 -0.33 19.52
C THR A 223 -8.96 0.12 20.19
N LEU A 224 -7.95 0.57 19.42
CA LEU A 224 -6.68 1.02 19.97
C LEU A 224 -6.77 2.45 20.54
N PRO A 225 -6.06 2.75 21.64
CA PRO A 225 -6.02 4.10 22.18
C PRO A 225 -5.35 5.07 21.19
N GLY A 226 -5.91 6.26 21.00
CA GLY A 226 -5.36 7.24 20.05
C GLY A 226 -5.69 6.99 18.57
N ALA A 227 -6.50 5.98 18.25
CA ALA A 227 -6.96 5.72 16.89
C ALA A 227 -7.76 6.90 16.31
N THR A 228 -8.51 7.61 17.15
CA THR A 228 -9.33 8.77 16.76
C THR A 228 -8.50 9.91 16.19
N ASP A 229 -7.30 10.15 16.73
CA ASP A 229 -6.45 11.27 16.30
C ASP A 229 -5.97 11.07 14.85
N GLY A 230 -5.62 9.83 14.50
CA GLY A 230 -5.26 9.48 13.13
C GLY A 230 -6.43 9.61 12.15
N LEU A 231 -7.66 9.29 12.58
CA LEU A 231 -8.85 9.47 11.75
C LEU A 231 -9.23 10.94 11.58
N ILE A 232 -9.08 11.75 12.62
CA ILE A 232 -9.26 13.20 12.53
C ILE A 232 -8.28 13.76 11.50
N TYR A 233 -7.02 13.34 11.53
CA TYR A 233 -6.04 13.76 10.53
C TYR A 233 -6.43 13.35 9.10
N LEU A 234 -6.92 12.12 8.89
CA LEU A 234 -7.36 11.64 7.58
C LEU A 234 -8.49 12.48 6.98
N PHE A 235 -9.43 12.96 7.79
CA PHE A 235 -10.62 13.67 7.30
C PHE A 235 -10.56 15.19 7.46
N THR A 236 -9.52 15.74 8.10
CA THR A 236 -9.34 17.19 8.21
C THR A 236 -8.55 17.70 7.01
N PRO A 237 -9.16 18.52 6.13
CA PRO A 237 -8.47 19.03 4.96
C PRO A 237 -7.61 20.26 5.30
N ASP A 238 -6.34 20.23 4.88
CA ASP A 238 -5.52 21.44 4.77
C ASP A 238 -5.71 22.11 3.41
N TRP A 239 -6.38 23.25 3.37
CA TRP A 239 -6.72 23.95 2.14
C TRP A 239 -5.52 24.58 1.43
N GLU A 240 -4.42 24.84 2.16
CA GLU A 240 -3.23 25.43 1.57
C GLU A 240 -2.53 24.44 0.63
N THR A 241 -2.63 23.13 0.87
CA THR A 241 -2.01 22.11 0.02
C THR A 241 -2.62 22.08 -1.38
N LEU A 242 -3.91 22.40 -1.54
CA LEU A 242 -4.59 22.40 -2.84
C LEU A 242 -4.03 23.43 -3.84
N LYS A 243 -3.32 24.45 -3.36
CA LYS A 243 -2.64 25.43 -4.21
C LYS A 243 -1.40 24.86 -4.88
N ASN A 244 -0.85 23.76 -4.37
CA ASN A 244 0.32 23.11 -4.94
C ASN A 244 -0.09 22.24 -6.15
N PRO A 245 0.44 22.50 -7.37
CA PRO A 245 0.15 21.69 -8.55
C PRO A 245 0.58 20.22 -8.42
N ASP A 246 1.60 19.92 -7.60
CA ASP A 246 2.08 18.54 -7.41
C ASP A 246 0.99 17.63 -6.83
N VAL A 247 0.10 18.18 -5.99
CA VAL A 247 -1.05 17.45 -5.42
C VAL A 247 -1.97 16.93 -6.52
N TRP A 248 -2.22 17.75 -7.55
CA TRP A 248 -3.10 17.40 -8.67
C TRP A 248 -2.44 16.40 -9.60
N LEU A 249 -1.14 16.54 -9.85
CA LEU A 249 -0.36 15.61 -10.65
C LEU A 249 -0.33 14.22 -10.01
N ASP A 250 -0.06 14.16 -8.70
CA ASP A 250 -0.01 12.88 -7.97
C ASP A 250 -1.39 12.26 -7.78
N ALA A 251 -2.44 13.06 -7.59
CA ALA A 251 -3.82 12.57 -7.57
C ALA A 251 -4.21 11.90 -8.89
N SER A 252 -3.90 12.55 -10.02
CA SER A 252 -4.19 12.02 -11.36
C SER A 252 -3.36 10.76 -11.64
N THR A 253 -2.06 10.80 -11.32
CA THR A 253 -1.16 9.63 -11.43
C THR A 253 -1.66 8.46 -10.59
N GLN A 254 -2.15 8.73 -9.38
CA GLN A 254 -2.74 7.71 -8.52
C GLN A 254 -3.99 7.09 -9.14
N ILE A 255 -4.85 7.84 -9.83
CA ILE A 255 -6.01 7.29 -10.54
C ILE A 255 -5.58 6.33 -11.66
N PHE A 256 -4.59 6.70 -12.47
CA PHE A 256 -4.06 5.83 -13.52
C PHE A 256 -3.50 4.52 -12.96
N PHE A 257 -2.70 4.59 -11.88
CA PHE A 257 -2.15 3.41 -11.23
C PHE A 257 -3.19 2.58 -10.48
N SER A 258 -4.18 3.23 -9.85
CA SER A 258 -5.21 2.55 -9.06
C SER A 258 -6.25 1.86 -9.94
N LEU A 259 -6.62 2.45 -11.07
CA LEU A 259 -7.54 1.79 -12.02
C LEU A 259 -6.80 0.92 -13.04
N SER A 260 -5.48 0.77 -12.92
CA SER A 260 -4.65 -0.04 -13.81
C SER A 260 -4.84 0.31 -15.30
N LEU A 261 -5.01 1.60 -15.58
CA LEU A 261 -5.26 2.15 -16.92
C LEU A 261 -3.97 2.13 -17.77
N ALA A 262 -4.13 2.06 -19.09
CA ALA A 262 -3.05 2.03 -20.08
C ALA A 262 -2.12 0.79 -20.03
N PHE A 263 -2.33 -0.16 -19.11
CA PHE A 263 -1.59 -1.42 -19.06
C PHE A 263 -2.13 -2.47 -20.04
N GLY A 264 -3.37 -2.32 -20.52
CA GLY A 264 -3.98 -3.23 -21.50
C GLY A 264 -4.52 -4.54 -20.90
N GLY A 265 -4.41 -4.74 -19.58
CA GLY A 265 -4.99 -5.88 -18.87
C GLY A 265 -6.53 -5.87 -18.90
N LEU A 266 -7.14 -4.70 -18.69
CA LEU A 266 -8.59 -4.53 -18.74
C LEU A 266 -9.18 -4.76 -20.14
N ILE A 267 -8.45 -4.34 -21.19
CA ILE A 267 -8.78 -4.66 -22.59
C ILE A 267 -8.74 -6.19 -22.80
N ALA A 268 -7.72 -6.87 -22.27
CA ALA A 268 -7.61 -8.31 -22.40
C ALA A 268 -8.73 -9.05 -21.64
N PHE A 269 -9.07 -8.65 -20.41
CA PHE A 269 -10.13 -9.27 -19.63
C PHE A 269 -11.52 -9.04 -20.22
N SER A 270 -11.81 -7.82 -20.69
CA SER A 270 -13.10 -7.48 -21.33
C SER A 270 -13.28 -8.19 -22.66
N SER A 271 -12.20 -8.53 -23.36
CA SER A 271 -12.25 -9.28 -24.62
C SER A 271 -12.78 -10.72 -24.50
N TYR A 272 -12.80 -11.27 -23.27
CA TYR A 272 -13.41 -12.57 -22.95
C TYR A 272 -14.87 -12.47 -22.47
N SER A 273 -15.41 -11.25 -22.38
CA SER A 273 -16.80 -11.01 -21.97
C SER A 273 -17.80 -11.24 -23.11
N VAL A 274 -19.06 -11.45 -22.73
CA VAL A 274 -20.18 -11.61 -23.67
C VAL A 274 -20.44 -10.29 -24.39
N GLN A 275 -20.69 -10.33 -25.70
CA GLN A 275 -20.77 -9.12 -26.53
C GLN A 275 -21.94 -8.18 -26.16
N LYS A 276 -23.01 -8.70 -25.54
CA LYS A 276 -24.17 -7.92 -25.10
C LYS A 276 -24.12 -7.53 -23.61
N ASN A 277 -22.98 -7.68 -22.96
CA ASN A 277 -22.79 -7.27 -21.57
C ASN A 277 -22.70 -5.74 -21.44
N ASP A 278 -23.21 -5.20 -20.34
CA ASP A 278 -23.26 -3.76 -20.07
C ASP A 278 -21.93 -3.25 -19.50
N CYS A 279 -21.02 -2.83 -20.39
CA CYS A 279 -19.72 -2.29 -20.01
C CYS A 279 -19.77 -0.92 -19.31
N GLU A 280 -20.85 -0.16 -19.45
CA GLU A 280 -21.01 1.13 -18.77
C GLU A 280 -21.23 0.88 -17.27
N ARG A 281 -22.17 -0.02 -16.96
CA ARG A 281 -22.43 -0.42 -15.58
C ARG A 281 -21.21 -1.07 -14.93
N ASP A 282 -20.50 -1.94 -15.65
CA ASP A 282 -19.29 -2.58 -15.12
C ASP A 282 -18.18 -1.57 -14.83
N ALA A 283 -17.97 -0.58 -15.72
CA ALA A 283 -16.98 0.48 -15.50
C ALA A 283 -17.29 1.30 -14.24
N LEU A 284 -18.56 1.68 -14.04
CA LEU A 284 -18.99 2.44 -12.86
C LEU A 284 -18.80 1.62 -11.57
N ILE A 285 -19.18 0.34 -11.58
CA ILE A 285 -19.01 -0.53 -10.42
C ILE A 285 -17.53 -0.71 -10.08
N VAL A 286 -16.68 -1.02 -11.06
CA VAL A 286 -15.24 -1.22 -10.85
C VAL A 286 -14.58 0.06 -10.33
N GLY A 287 -14.86 1.21 -10.95
CA GLY A 287 -14.28 2.49 -10.53
C GLY A 287 -14.72 2.93 -9.13
N PHE A 288 -16.00 2.74 -8.79
CA PHE A 288 -16.51 3.01 -7.45
C PHE A 288 -15.91 2.06 -6.41
N MET A 289 -15.90 0.75 -6.69
CA MET A 289 -15.34 -0.26 -5.77
C MET A 289 -13.85 -0.03 -5.50
N ASN A 290 -13.09 0.37 -6.52
CA ASN A 290 -11.69 0.75 -6.36
C ASN A 290 -11.54 1.89 -5.34
N SER A 291 -12.24 2.99 -5.56
CA SER A 291 -12.14 4.20 -4.72
C SER A 291 -12.67 3.97 -3.31
N PHE A 292 -13.78 3.25 -3.18
CA PHE A 292 -14.32 2.80 -1.90
C PHE A 292 -13.26 1.99 -1.15
N THR A 293 -12.57 1.08 -1.82
CA THR A 293 -11.55 0.24 -1.19
C THR A 293 -10.31 1.01 -0.79
N SER A 294 -9.86 1.99 -1.58
CA SER A 294 -8.74 2.85 -1.21
C SER A 294 -9.03 3.64 0.08
N ILE A 295 -10.24 4.21 0.21
CA ILE A 295 -10.67 4.90 1.43
C ILE A 295 -10.82 3.90 2.58
N TYR A 296 -11.48 2.76 2.33
CA TYR A 296 -11.70 1.71 3.34
C TYR A 296 -10.38 1.16 3.91
N ALA A 297 -9.37 0.93 3.07
CA ALA A 297 -8.05 0.48 3.49
C ALA A 297 -7.26 1.56 4.24
N SER A 298 -7.54 2.84 3.99
CA SER A 298 -6.90 3.97 4.69
C SER A 298 -7.31 4.07 6.15
N ILE A 299 -8.59 3.80 6.47
CA ILE A 299 -9.12 3.92 7.84
C ILE A 299 -8.29 3.12 8.88
N PRO A 300 -8.08 1.79 8.74
CA PRO A 300 -7.28 1.05 9.71
C PRO A 300 -5.82 1.49 9.77
N ILE A 301 -5.26 1.97 8.65
CA ILE A 301 -3.87 2.44 8.59
C ILE A 301 -3.70 3.73 9.38
N PHE A 302 -4.57 4.72 9.16
CA PHE A 302 -4.55 5.97 9.91
C PHE A 302 -4.87 5.74 11.39
N ALA A 303 -5.77 4.80 11.73
CA ALA A 303 -6.01 4.42 13.12
C ALA A 303 -4.74 3.83 13.79
N ILE A 304 -4.00 2.95 13.11
CA ILE A 304 -2.74 2.38 13.63
C ILE A 304 -1.65 3.47 13.73
N LEU A 305 -1.57 4.37 12.75
CA LEU A 305 -0.65 5.51 12.80
C LEU A 305 -0.96 6.43 13.99
N GLY A 306 -2.24 6.72 14.26
CA GLY A 306 -2.66 7.50 15.43
C GLY A 306 -2.30 6.83 16.77
N PHE A 307 -2.49 5.51 16.87
CA PHE A 307 -2.02 4.73 18.02
C PHE A 307 -0.49 4.83 18.19
N LYS A 308 0.27 4.65 17.10
CA LYS A 308 1.74 4.73 17.12
C LYS A 308 2.24 6.12 17.51
N ALA A 309 1.62 7.17 16.99
CA ALA A 309 1.94 8.56 17.32
C ALA A 309 1.71 8.83 18.81
N ASN A 310 0.57 8.40 19.35
CA ASN A 310 0.26 8.49 20.78
C ASN A 310 1.23 7.70 21.66
N GLU A 311 1.59 6.48 21.26
CA GLU A 311 2.56 5.67 22.01
C GLU A 311 3.95 6.35 22.04
N ASN A 312 4.41 6.89 20.91
CA ASN A 312 5.67 7.62 20.81
C ASN A 312 5.65 8.92 21.62
N PHE A 313 4.54 9.66 21.56
CA PHE A 313 4.32 10.88 22.35
C PHE A 313 4.39 10.59 23.85
N ASN A 314 3.70 9.55 24.32
CA ASN A 314 3.73 9.13 25.71
C ASN A 314 5.11 8.64 26.15
N LYS A 315 5.84 7.89 25.31
CA LYS A 315 7.24 7.50 25.59
C LYS A 315 8.16 8.71 25.71
N CYS A 316 7.98 9.72 24.85
CA CYS A 316 8.73 10.96 24.90
C CYS A 316 8.48 11.73 26.20
N ARG A 317 7.21 11.89 26.61
CA ARG A 317 6.86 12.57 27.87
C ARG A 317 7.33 11.79 29.08
N ASN A 318 7.18 10.47 29.11
CA ASN A 318 7.70 9.64 30.20
C ASN A 318 9.21 9.76 30.36
N TRP A 319 9.95 9.90 29.26
CA TRP A 319 11.40 10.16 29.32
C TRP A 319 11.71 11.51 29.96
N ASN A 320 10.95 12.57 29.62
CA ASN A 320 11.09 13.87 30.26
C ASN A 320 10.70 13.84 31.75
N ILE A 321 9.60 13.16 32.09
CA ILE A 321 9.15 12.96 33.47
C ILE A 321 10.25 12.31 34.30
N LEU A 322 10.82 11.20 33.82
CA LEU A 322 11.88 10.49 34.53
C LEU A 322 13.12 11.35 34.74
N ARG A 323 13.45 12.24 33.80
CA ARG A 323 14.57 13.19 33.96
C ARG A 323 14.26 14.26 35.01
N LEU A 324 13.05 14.81 35.00
CA LEU A 324 12.61 15.80 35.99
C LEU A 324 12.55 15.20 37.41
N THR A 325 11.94 14.03 37.56
CA THR A 325 11.85 13.33 38.86
C THR A 325 13.24 13.06 39.45
N ASN A 326 14.19 12.62 38.61
CA ASN A 326 15.57 12.36 39.05
C ASN A 326 16.36 13.64 39.39
N SER A 327 16.13 14.77 38.71
CA SER A 327 16.82 16.03 39.02
C SER A 327 16.29 16.65 40.30
N PHE A 328 14.96 16.74 40.42
CA PHE A 328 14.29 17.40 41.54
C PHE A 328 14.02 16.48 42.74
N ASN A 329 14.50 15.23 42.72
CA ASN A 329 14.32 14.21 43.76
C ASN A 329 12.87 14.08 44.25
N ILE A 330 11.93 14.05 43.30
CA ILE A 330 10.50 13.89 43.60
C ILE A 330 10.22 12.39 43.73
N GLY A 331 9.28 12.00 44.59
CA GLY A 331 8.81 10.62 44.64
C GLY A 331 8.26 10.15 43.29
N ASP A 332 8.51 8.88 42.95
CA ASP A 332 7.92 8.23 41.78
C ASP A 332 6.37 8.36 41.81
N GLU A 333 5.75 8.49 40.64
CA GLU A 333 4.30 8.68 40.43
C GLU A 333 3.69 10.04 40.82
N ASN A 334 4.44 10.99 41.40
CA ASN A 334 3.92 12.34 41.64
C ASN A 334 3.75 13.15 40.34
N ILE A 335 4.63 12.95 39.36
CA ILE A 335 4.48 13.50 38.00
C ILE A 335 3.93 12.39 37.11
N THR A 336 2.73 12.60 36.59
CA THR A 336 2.00 11.74 35.66
C THR A 336 1.90 12.41 34.29
N LEU A 337 1.47 11.66 33.28
CA LEU A 337 1.23 12.20 31.93
C LEU A 337 0.16 13.30 31.91
N GLU A 338 -0.76 13.31 32.88
CA GLU A 338 -1.86 14.28 32.94
C GLU A 338 -1.41 15.62 33.55
N ASN A 339 -0.53 15.58 34.57
CA ASN A 339 -0.07 16.77 35.28
C ASN A 339 1.32 17.26 34.82
N TYR A 340 1.92 16.62 33.81
CA TYR A 340 3.26 16.96 33.34
C TYR A 340 3.39 18.42 32.90
N ASP A 341 2.40 18.98 32.20
CA ASP A 341 2.49 20.36 31.71
C ASP A 341 2.44 21.37 32.86
N ASP A 342 1.66 21.10 33.90
CA ASP A 342 1.59 21.94 35.11
C ASP A 342 2.91 21.91 35.88
N TRP A 343 3.48 20.72 36.08
CA TRP A 343 4.78 20.56 36.73
C TRP A 343 5.92 21.16 35.91
N PHE A 344 5.91 20.97 34.59
CA PHE A 344 6.90 21.56 33.70
C PHE A 344 6.87 23.09 33.78
N ASN A 345 5.69 23.70 33.73
CA ASN A 345 5.53 25.14 33.89
C ASN A 345 5.93 25.62 35.30
N HIS A 346 5.63 24.84 36.34
CA HIS A 346 6.06 25.15 37.70
C HIS A 346 7.59 25.18 37.82
N PHE A 347 8.30 24.15 37.36
CA PHE A 347 9.76 24.11 37.42
C PHE A 347 10.43 25.15 36.53
N ASN A 348 9.88 25.40 35.35
CA ASN A 348 10.41 26.42 34.45
C ASN A 348 10.30 27.85 35.06
N ASN A 349 9.30 28.10 35.91
CA ASN A 349 9.15 29.37 36.62
C ASN A 349 10.02 29.46 37.88
N THR A 350 10.21 28.35 38.60
CA THR A 350 10.97 28.32 39.86
C THR A 350 12.47 28.30 39.60
N ASP A 351 12.95 27.38 38.75
CA ASP A 351 14.37 27.13 38.51
C ASP A 351 14.66 26.88 37.00
N PRO A 352 14.56 27.92 36.14
CA PRO A 352 14.70 27.78 34.69
C PRO A 352 16.06 27.23 34.25
N SER A 353 17.15 27.59 34.96
CA SER A 353 18.50 27.16 34.62
C SER A 353 18.71 25.65 34.81
N GLU A 354 18.03 25.05 35.78
CA GLU A 354 18.13 23.60 36.02
C GLU A 354 17.34 22.84 34.95
N VAL A 355 16.14 23.33 34.59
CA VAL A 355 15.33 22.76 33.52
C VAL A 355 16.04 22.80 32.17
N GLU A 356 16.70 23.92 31.84
CA GLU A 356 17.46 24.07 30.59
C GLU A 356 18.65 23.09 30.54
N SER A 357 19.29 22.82 31.68
CA SER A 357 20.40 21.87 31.76
C SER A 357 20.03 20.42 31.45
N LEU A 358 18.75 20.06 31.58
CA LEU A 358 18.26 18.68 31.42
C LEU A 358 18.07 18.25 29.95
N ASN A 359 18.20 19.17 28.98
CA ASN A 359 18.04 18.89 27.54
C ASN A 359 16.79 18.04 27.24
N LEU A 360 15.63 18.49 27.73
CA LEU A 360 14.36 17.79 27.56
C LEU A 360 13.97 17.70 26.08
N LYS A 361 13.32 16.59 25.68
CA LYS A 361 12.86 16.40 24.32
C LYS A 361 11.58 17.19 24.08
N THR A 362 11.48 17.89 22.96
CA THR A 362 10.23 18.51 22.51
C THR A 362 9.29 17.42 21.98
N CYS A 363 8.26 17.11 22.75
CA CYS A 363 7.26 16.10 22.37
C CYS A 363 6.04 16.79 21.74
N ASN A 364 5.80 16.62 20.44
CA ASN A 364 4.60 17.14 19.78
C ASN A 364 3.90 16.01 19.00
N LEU A 365 2.62 15.78 19.29
CA LEU A 365 1.82 14.73 18.67
C LEU A 365 1.73 14.88 17.14
N GLN A 366 1.70 16.09 16.59
CA GLN A 366 1.64 16.31 15.13
C GLN A 366 2.96 15.98 14.42
N THR A 367 4.06 15.84 15.16
CA THR A 367 5.38 15.53 14.61
C THR A 367 5.75 14.04 14.75
N PHE A 368 4.92 13.25 15.45
CA PHE A 368 5.09 11.81 15.66
C PHE A 368 4.10 11.01 14.82
#